data_AF-A0A6A2G0K6-F1
#
_entry.id   AF-A0A6A2G0K6-F1
#
_cell.length_a   1.000
_cell.length_b   1.000
_cell.length_c   1.000
_cell.angle_alpha   90.00
_cell.angle_beta   90.00
_cell.angle_gamma   90.00
#
_symmetry.space_group_name_H-M   'P 1'
#
loop_
_entity.id
_entity.type
_entity.pdbx_description
1 polymer ?
#
loop_
_entity_poly.entity_id
_entity_poly.type
_entity_poly.pdbx_seq_one_letter_code
_entity_poly.pdbx_strand_id
1 'polypeptide(L)'
;MLATTPQKTAIMTLIRRLGLDKEQIVEAATNGRTTSLRETTLEEARQLLDKLGAQPKEDPCQKMRDKIYSMAHQMRWTIPGQPDKVDITYMNQRLVKYGYLHKRLHKYKYNELPKLVTQVEQMLNHYLTGK
;
A
#
# COMPACT_ATOMS: atom_id res chain seq x y z
N MET A 1 10.46 -12.61 -19.87
CA MET A 1 10.52 -13.24 -18.53
C MET A 1 9.16 -13.82 -18.18
N LEU A 2 9.12 -15.03 -17.63
CA LEU A 2 7.87 -15.69 -17.21
C LEU A 2 7.35 -15.13 -15.89
N ALA A 3 6.04 -15.24 -15.68
CA ALA A 3 5.37 -14.84 -14.44
C ALA A 3 5.97 -15.56 -13.22
N THR A 4 6.03 -14.85 -12.10
CA THR A 4 6.57 -15.41 -10.85
C THR A 4 5.57 -16.34 -10.16
N THR A 5 6.06 -17.27 -9.33
CA THR A 5 5.19 -18.17 -8.55
C THR A 5 4.16 -17.42 -7.69
N PRO A 6 4.51 -16.32 -6.99
CA PRO A 6 3.53 -15.51 -6.26
C PRO A 6 2.42 -14.93 -7.15
N GLN A 7 2.75 -14.43 -8.34
CA GLN A 7 1.75 -13.89 -9.27
C GLN A 7 0.80 -14.99 -9.76
N LYS A 8 1.33 -16.16 -10.13
CA LYS A 8 0.51 -17.31 -10.56
C LYS A 8 -0.46 -17.75 -9.47
N THR A 9 0.01 -17.83 -8.22
CA THR A 9 -0.83 -18.17 -7.06
C THR A 9 -1.91 -17.12 -6.82
N ALA A 10 -1.59 -15.83 -6.93
CA ALA A 10 -2.55 -14.73 -6.77
C ALA A 10 -3.63 -14.78 -7.86
N ILE A 11 -3.25 -14.94 -9.13
CA ILE A 11 -4.18 -15.07 -10.26
C ILE A 11 -5.11 -16.27 -10.05
N MET A 12 -4.56 -17.44 -9.72
CA MET A 12 -5.36 -18.64 -9.49
C MET A 12 -6.35 -18.47 -8.33
N THR A 13 -5.95 -17.78 -7.27
CA THR A 13 -6.82 -17.49 -6.12
C THR A 13 -7.98 -16.58 -6.52
N LEU A 14 -7.72 -15.55 -7.34
CA LEU A 14 -8.74 -14.61 -7.81
C LEU A 14 -9.72 -15.26 -8.78
N ILE A 15 -9.21 -16.06 -9.73
CA ILE A 15 -10.05 -16.82 -10.68
C ILE A 15 -11.01 -17.73 -9.90
N ARG A 16 -10.51 -18.48 -8.90
CA ARG A 16 -11.34 -19.32 -8.03
C ARG A 16 -12.35 -18.51 -7.22
N ARG A 17 -11.95 -17.37 -6.67
CA ARG A 17 -12.83 -16.48 -5.88
C ARG A 17 -13.98 -15.91 -6.72
N LEU A 18 -13.70 -15.58 -7.97
CA LEU A 18 -14.68 -14.98 -8.89
C LEU A 18 -15.52 -16.03 -9.64
N GLY A 19 -15.24 -17.33 -9.46
CA GLY A 19 -15.93 -18.40 -10.17
C GLY A 19 -15.69 -18.40 -11.68
N LEU A 20 -14.55 -17.84 -12.13
CA LEU A 20 -14.21 -17.72 -13.54
C LEU A 20 -13.48 -18.95 -14.06
N ASP A 21 -13.61 -19.22 -15.36
CA ASP A 21 -12.84 -20.27 -16.03
C ASP A 21 -11.39 -19.82 -16.22
N LYS A 22 -10.45 -20.64 -15.72
CA LYS A 22 -9.01 -20.34 -15.78
C LYS A 22 -8.53 -20.21 -17.22
N GLU A 23 -8.94 -21.11 -18.09
CA GLU A 23 -8.41 -21.24 -19.45
C GLU A 23 -8.90 -20.08 -20.31
N GLN A 24 -10.20 -19.76 -20.22
CA GLN A 24 -10.77 -18.60 -20.92
C GLN A 24 -10.12 -17.28 -20.49
N ILE A 25 -9.86 -17.09 -19.20
CA ILE A 25 -9.24 -15.87 -18.69
C ILE A 25 -7.79 -15.73 -19.15
N VAL A 26 -7.02 -16.82 -19.14
CA VAL A 26 -5.62 -16.80 -19.59
C VAL A 26 -5.54 -16.63 -21.11
N GLU A 27 -6.40 -17.30 -21.86
CA GLU A 27 -6.50 -17.15 -23.31
C GLU A 27 -6.85 -15.70 -23.69
N ALA A 28 -7.87 -15.12 -23.06
CA ALA A 28 -8.29 -13.74 -23.30
C ALA A 28 -7.22 -12.71 -22.91
N ALA A 29 -6.39 -12.99 -21.91
CA ALA A 29 -5.33 -12.09 -21.50
C ALA A 29 -4.04 -12.23 -22.32
N THR A 30 -3.83 -13.37 -22.96
CA THR A 30 -2.66 -13.62 -23.81
C THR A 30 -2.98 -13.51 -25.30
N ASN A 31 -4.18 -13.01 -25.65
CA ASN A 31 -4.69 -12.92 -27.02
C ASN A 31 -4.60 -14.26 -27.77
N GLY A 32 -4.97 -15.36 -27.12
CA GLY A 32 -4.97 -16.70 -27.71
C GLY A 32 -3.61 -17.41 -27.71
N ARG A 33 -2.56 -16.82 -27.11
CA ARG A 33 -1.21 -17.41 -27.14
C ARG A 33 -1.07 -18.65 -26.26
N THR A 34 -1.74 -18.70 -25.12
CA THR A 34 -1.70 -19.86 -24.21
C THR A 34 -2.95 -19.89 -23.33
N THR A 35 -3.33 -21.08 -22.87
CA THR A 35 -4.37 -21.31 -21.85
C THR A 35 -3.74 -21.59 -20.47
N SER A 36 -2.40 -21.59 -20.39
CA SER A 36 -1.64 -22.02 -19.22
C SER A 36 -1.00 -20.85 -18.46
N LEU A 37 -1.27 -20.80 -17.16
CA LEU A 37 -0.57 -19.87 -16.25
C LEU A 37 0.95 -20.14 -16.18
N ARG A 38 1.45 -21.28 -16.67
CA ARG A 38 2.89 -21.58 -16.65
C ARG A 38 3.65 -20.79 -17.69
N GLU A 39 3.01 -20.53 -18.82
CA GLU A 39 3.60 -19.93 -20.01
C GLU A 39 3.32 -18.43 -20.12
N THR A 40 2.58 -17.86 -19.17
CA THR A 40 2.30 -16.43 -19.09
C THR A 40 3.56 -15.64 -18.72
N THR A 41 3.75 -14.50 -19.38
CA THR A 41 4.83 -13.57 -19.12
C THR A 41 4.52 -12.71 -17.90
N LEU A 42 5.53 -12.01 -17.37
CA LEU A 42 5.34 -11.05 -16.27
C LEU A 42 4.31 -9.96 -16.62
N GLU A 43 4.30 -9.49 -17.85
CA GLU A 43 3.41 -8.42 -18.30
C GLU A 43 1.97 -8.91 -18.40
N GLU A 44 1.76 -10.06 -19.02
CA GLU A 44 0.42 -10.68 -19.12
C GLU A 44 -0.12 -11.03 -17.72
N ALA A 45 0.72 -11.53 -16.81
CA ALA A 45 0.31 -11.80 -15.44
C ALA A 45 -0.04 -10.52 -14.67
N ARG A 46 0.67 -9.42 -14.91
CA ARG A 46 0.34 -8.11 -14.32
C ARG A 46 -0.99 -7.58 -14.87
N GLN A 47 -1.21 -7.68 -16.18
CA GLN A 47 -2.48 -7.31 -16.81
C GLN A 47 -3.65 -8.18 -16.31
N LEU A 48 -3.41 -9.49 -16.11
CA LEU A 48 -4.39 -10.40 -15.51
C LEU A 48 -4.76 -9.98 -14.09
N LEU A 49 -3.77 -9.69 -13.25
CA LEU A 49 -4.03 -9.24 -11.88
C LEU A 49 -4.82 -7.93 -11.87
N ASP A 50 -4.47 -6.98 -12.74
CA ASP A 50 -5.18 -5.71 -12.87
C ASP A 50 -6.66 -5.92 -13.32
N LYS A 51 -6.88 -6.69 -14.40
CA LYS A 51 -8.21 -7.04 -14.91
C LYS A 51 -9.07 -7.81 -13.89
N LEU A 52 -8.47 -8.71 -13.11
CA LEU A 52 -9.15 -9.51 -12.09
C LEU A 52 -9.47 -8.69 -10.82
N GLY A 53 -9.17 -7.39 -10.81
CA GLY A 53 -9.39 -6.54 -9.64
C GLY A 53 -8.57 -7.02 -8.45
N ALA A 54 -7.35 -7.55 -8.72
CA ALA A 54 -6.37 -7.82 -7.69
C ALA A 54 -5.95 -6.49 -7.07
N GLN A 55 -6.76 -5.95 -6.17
CA GLN A 55 -6.27 -4.92 -5.28
C GLN A 55 -5.07 -5.53 -4.55
N PRO A 56 -3.91 -4.86 -4.53
CA PRO A 56 -2.80 -5.30 -3.69
C PRO A 56 -3.38 -5.58 -2.31
N LYS A 57 -3.07 -6.75 -1.74
CA LYS A 57 -3.49 -7.14 -0.38
C LYS A 57 -3.44 -5.89 0.49
N GLU A 58 -4.60 -5.41 0.96
CA GLU A 58 -4.66 -4.20 1.79
C GLU A 58 -3.61 -4.37 2.88
N ASP A 59 -2.55 -3.57 2.86
CA ASP A 59 -1.59 -3.58 3.96
C ASP A 59 -2.40 -3.08 5.17
N PRO A 60 -2.62 -3.93 6.19
CA PRO A 60 -3.45 -3.53 7.33
C PRO A 60 -2.80 -2.35 8.08
N CYS A 61 -1.51 -2.07 7.85
CA CYS A 61 -0.81 -0.89 8.33
C CYS A 61 -1.13 0.38 7.54
N GLN A 62 -1.57 0.27 6.28
CA GLN A 62 -1.72 1.40 5.38
C GLN A 62 -2.74 2.40 5.89
N LYS A 63 -3.91 1.94 6.35
CA LYS A 63 -4.95 2.81 6.94
C LYS A 63 -4.41 3.67 8.09
N MET A 64 -3.54 3.11 8.93
CA MET A 64 -2.92 3.85 10.04
C MET A 64 -1.84 4.83 9.56
N ARG A 65 -1.06 4.46 8.54
CA ARG A 65 -0.07 5.36 7.93
C ARG A 65 -0.77 6.52 7.22
N ASP A 66 -1.86 6.27 6.50
CA ASP A 66 -2.68 7.29 5.83
C ASP A 66 -3.26 8.28 6.83
N LYS A 67 -3.71 7.80 8.00
CA LYS A 67 -4.14 8.67 9.09
C LYS A 67 -3.01 9.58 9.58
N ILE A 68 -1.79 9.04 9.73
CA ILE A 68 -0.60 9.83 10.09
C ILE A 68 -0.26 10.86 9.01
N TYR A 69 -0.34 10.51 7.72
CA TYR A 69 -0.15 11.47 6.62
C TYR A 69 -1.21 12.58 6.65
N SER A 70 -2.47 12.24 6.91
CA SER A 70 -3.55 13.23 7.06
C SER A 70 -3.29 14.20 8.21
N MET A 71 -2.83 13.71 9.37
CA MET A 71 -2.47 14.58 10.49
C MET A 71 -1.23 15.43 10.20
N ALA A 72 -0.23 14.88 9.50
CA ALA A 72 0.93 15.64 9.04
C ALA A 72 0.54 16.79 8.10
N HIS A 73 -0.43 16.58 7.21
CA HIS A 73 -1.03 17.64 6.40
C HIS A 73 -1.65 18.74 7.26
N GLN A 74 -2.44 18.38 8.27
CA GLN A 74 -3.09 19.34 9.18
C GLN A 74 -2.06 20.17 9.97
N MET A 75 -0.91 19.59 10.33
CA MET A 75 0.20 20.30 10.98
C MET A 75 1.12 21.06 10.00
N ARG A 76 0.76 21.15 8.71
CA ARG A 76 1.56 21.80 7.66
C ARG A 76 2.95 21.20 7.47
N TRP A 77 3.10 19.89 7.68
CA TRP A 77 4.34 19.16 7.39
C TRP A 77 4.43 18.81 5.90
N THR A 78 4.36 19.83 5.07
CA THR A 78 4.24 19.73 3.61
C THR A 78 5.52 20.21 2.94
N ILE A 79 5.79 19.74 1.73
CA ILE A 79 6.95 20.18 0.96
C ILE A 79 6.82 21.68 0.64
N PRO A 80 7.87 22.50 0.79
CA PRO A 80 7.83 23.91 0.41
C PRO A 80 7.37 24.09 -1.05
N GLY A 81 6.34 24.92 -1.25
CA GLY A 81 5.73 25.14 -2.56
C GLY A 81 4.77 24.04 -3.05
N GLN A 82 4.55 22.97 -2.27
CA GLN A 82 3.61 21.88 -2.59
C GLN A 82 2.74 21.54 -1.36
N PRO A 83 1.72 22.35 -1.03
CA PRO A 83 0.88 22.16 0.16
C PRO A 83 0.09 20.85 0.15
N ASP A 84 -0.17 20.30 -1.03
CA ASP A 84 -0.90 19.03 -1.20
C ASP A 84 -0.01 17.80 -1.06
N LYS A 85 1.30 17.96 -0.77
CA LYS A 85 2.21 16.83 -0.53
C LYS A 85 2.89 16.93 0.82
N VAL A 86 2.75 15.88 1.63
CA VAL A 86 3.52 15.71 2.88
C VAL A 86 5.01 15.60 2.58
N ASP A 87 5.81 16.34 3.34
CA ASP A 87 7.25 16.14 3.39
C ASP A 87 7.56 14.91 4.26
N ILE A 88 7.72 13.78 3.59
CA ILE A 88 8.01 12.48 4.21
C ILE A 88 9.35 12.52 4.96
N THR A 89 10.32 13.30 4.48
CA THR A 89 11.64 13.42 5.11
C THR A 89 11.51 14.15 6.43
N TYR A 90 10.88 15.32 6.43
CA TYR A 90 10.65 16.12 7.62
C TYR A 90 9.79 15.38 8.65
N MET A 91 8.70 14.73 8.20
CA MET A 91 7.87 13.89 9.07
C MET A 91 8.69 12.78 9.72
N ASN A 92 9.49 12.02 8.95
CA ASN A 92 10.31 10.96 9.52
C ASN A 92 11.37 11.49 10.49
N GLN A 93 11.95 12.66 10.25
CA GLN A 93 12.87 13.29 11.20
C GLN A 93 12.18 13.60 12.53
N ARG A 94 10.94 14.12 12.50
CA ARG A 94 10.13 14.36 13.70
C ARG A 94 9.78 13.05 14.42
N LEU A 95 9.40 12.00 13.69
CA LEU A 95 9.09 10.69 14.28
C LEU A 95 10.33 10.01 14.88
N VAL A 96 11.50 10.19 14.28
CA VAL A 96 12.76 9.69 14.85
C VAL A 96 13.14 10.48 16.09
N LYS A 97 12.90 11.80 16.12
CA LYS A 97 13.27 12.64 17.26
C LYS A 97 12.31 12.53 18.45
N TYR A 98 11.00 12.49 18.20
CA TYR A 98 9.97 12.60 19.24
C TYR A 98 8.96 11.45 19.25
N GLY A 99 8.98 10.57 18.24
CA GLY A 99 8.01 9.48 18.12
C GLY A 99 8.27 8.35 19.11
N TYR A 100 7.22 7.61 19.45
CA TYR A 100 7.17 6.57 20.49
C TYR A 100 8.34 5.58 20.47
N LEU A 101 8.77 5.15 19.28
CA LEU A 101 9.90 4.21 19.09
C LEU A 101 11.05 4.80 18.27
N HIS A 102 11.06 6.13 18.08
CA HIS A 102 12.16 6.85 17.43
C HIS A 102 12.61 6.26 16.08
N LYS A 103 11.65 5.77 15.29
CA LYS A 103 11.91 5.14 13.98
C LYS A 103 11.08 5.76 12.87
N ARG A 104 11.46 5.47 11.62
CA ARG A 104 10.75 5.91 10.43
C ARG A 104 9.39 5.23 10.31
N LEU A 105 8.39 5.91 9.74
CA LEU A 105 6.99 5.44 9.66
C LEU A 105 6.85 4.04 9.05
N HIS A 106 7.58 3.75 7.98
CA HIS A 106 7.53 2.45 7.29
C HIS A 106 8.18 1.30 8.09
N LYS A 107 8.92 1.58 9.17
CA LYS A 107 9.56 0.58 10.05
C LYS A 107 8.67 0.15 11.22
N TYR A 108 7.50 0.75 11.39
CA TYR A 108 6.54 0.32 12.40
C TYR A 108 5.78 -0.92 11.93
N LYS A 109 5.65 -1.88 12.84
CA LYS A 109 4.83 -3.08 12.71
C LYS A 109 3.38 -2.75 13.06
N TYR A 110 2.47 -3.63 12.64
CA TYR A 110 1.03 -3.47 12.83
C TYR A 110 0.63 -3.20 14.29
N ASN A 111 1.22 -3.92 15.25
CA ASN A 111 0.91 -3.77 16.68
C ASN A 111 1.49 -2.50 17.33
N GLU A 112 2.42 -1.80 16.66
CA GLU A 112 3.07 -0.60 17.18
C GLU A 112 2.41 0.68 16.63
N LEU A 113 1.83 0.60 15.43
CA LEU A 113 1.18 1.73 14.76
C LEU A 113 0.04 2.36 15.56
N PRO A 114 -0.84 1.63 16.28
CA PRO A 114 -1.90 2.26 17.06
C PRO A 114 -1.37 3.25 18.10
N LYS A 115 -0.28 2.91 18.79
CA LYS A 115 0.35 3.80 19.78
C LYS A 115 0.95 5.04 19.11
N LEU A 116 1.57 4.87 17.94
CA LEU A 116 2.10 5.99 17.16
C LEU A 116 0.99 6.92 16.70
N VAL A 117 -0.14 6.37 16.23
CA VAL A 117 -1.31 7.14 15.82
C VAL A 117 -1.80 7.99 16.98
N THR A 118 -2.03 7.41 18.16
CA THR A 118 -2.46 8.15 19.36
C THR A 118 -1.49 9.27 19.73
N GLN A 119 -0.18 9.04 19.64
CA GLN A 119 0.81 10.07 19.91
C GLN A 119 0.73 11.23 18.89
N VAL A 120 0.63 10.92 17.60
CA VAL A 120 0.54 11.95 16.55
C VAL A 120 -0.77 12.73 16.66
N GLU A 121 -1.87 12.10 17.08
CA GLU A 121 -3.13 12.79 17.41
C GLU A 121 -2.95 13.80 18.54
N GLN A 122 -2.25 13.43 19.60
CA GLN A 122 -1.94 14.35 20.70
C GLN A 122 -1.07 15.52 20.23
N MET A 123 -0.06 15.26 19.38
CA MET A 123 0.77 16.31 18.77
C MET A 123 -0.06 17.28 17.93
N LEU A 124 -0.99 16.75 17.12
CA LEU A 124 -1.91 17.57 16.33
C LEU A 124 -2.82 18.41 17.22
N ASN A 125 -3.40 17.82 18.27
CA ASN A 125 -4.24 18.55 19.21
C ASN A 125 -3.47 19.69 19.89
N HIS A 126 -2.24 19.46 20.34
CA HIS A 126 -1.37 20.50 20.88
C HIS A 126 -1.07 21.58 19.83
N TYR A 127 -0.78 21.20 18.59
CA TYR A 127 -0.55 22.14 17.49
C TYR A 127 -1.76 23.05 17.22
N LEU A 128 -2.97 22.49 17.23
CA LEU A 128 -4.21 23.24 16.98
C LEU A 128 -4.67 24.08 18.17
N THR A 129 -4.44 23.62 19.41
CA THR A 129 -4.90 24.30 20.62
C THR A 129 -3.87 25.27 21.22
N GLY A 130 -2.62 25.21 20.79
CA GLY A 130 -1.55 26.14 21.21
C GLY A 130 -1.22 26.09 22.71
N LYS A 131 -1.66 25.04 23.41
CA LYS A 131 -1.37 24.77 24.82
C LYS A 131 -0.34 23.69 24.99
#